data_AF-A0A139HWY0-F1
#
_entry.id   AF-A0A139HWY0-F1
#
_cell.length_a   1.000
_cell.length_b   1.000
_cell.length_c   1.000
_cell.angle_alpha   90.00
_cell.angle_beta   90.00
_cell.angle_gamma   90.00
#
_symmetry.space_group_name_H-M   'P 1'
#
loop_
_entity.id
_entity.type
_entity.pdbx_description
1 polymer ?
#
loop_
_entity_poly.entity_id
_entity_poly.type
_entity_poly.pdbx_seq_one_letter_code
_entity_poly.pdbx_strand_id
1 'polypeptide(L)'
;MFAAFRPTAPLSGGLLWKIPWRISRHQKARHRQRLRRVDNVVSVLDNALQRQAGMSALQAQQSTRTEQPAQVPHNELSHTPEGLRMLAPDTNKDVADRRHGKGAKKGDYVPEQNPVGIEVPGKRLLRDVAAEHGTTKLIERWKAEMPTEGEMLAKDKYTMFDKKVRGYRKGVHKLPKWTRVSQRLNPPGF
;
A
#
# COMPACT_ATOMS: atom_id res chain seq x y z
N MET A 1 -38.31 -5.86 53.60
CA MET A 1 -39.40 -5.84 52.61
C MET A 1 -38.81 -5.54 51.24
N PHE A 2 -38.74 -6.54 50.37
CA PHE A 2 -38.22 -6.40 49.00
C PHE A 2 -39.29 -5.75 48.13
N ALA A 3 -39.04 -4.54 47.63
CA ALA A 3 -39.92 -3.87 46.69
C ALA A 3 -40.01 -4.68 45.38
N ALA A 4 -41.23 -4.90 44.90
CA ALA A 4 -41.58 -5.81 43.80
C ALA A 4 -41.03 -5.44 42.42
N PHE A 5 -40.31 -4.32 42.27
CA PHE A 5 -39.74 -3.90 40.99
C PHE A 5 -38.40 -3.20 41.21
N ARG A 6 -37.32 -3.76 40.65
CA ARG A 6 -36.07 -3.01 40.45
C ARG A 6 -36.34 -1.97 39.35
N PRO A 7 -36.32 -0.66 39.61
CA PRO A 7 -36.44 0.33 38.54
C PRO A 7 -35.28 0.11 37.57
N THR A 8 -35.57 -0.30 36.34
CA THR A 8 -34.57 -0.33 35.28
C THR A 8 -34.14 1.11 35.02
N ALA A 9 -32.84 1.39 35.05
CA ALA A 9 -32.34 2.71 34.69
C ALA A 9 -32.93 3.13 33.34
N PRO A 10 -33.52 4.34 33.20
CA PRO A 10 -33.97 4.80 31.89
C PRO A 10 -32.77 4.77 30.97
N LEU A 11 -32.87 4.01 29.87
CA LEU A 11 -31.87 4.07 28.82
C LEU A 11 -31.84 5.52 28.33
N SER A 12 -30.81 6.27 28.70
CA SER A 12 -30.53 7.64 28.25
C SER A 12 -30.16 7.67 26.75
N GLY A 13 -30.97 7.02 25.92
CA GLY A 13 -30.84 6.88 24.47
C GLY A 13 -32.03 7.52 23.77
N GLY A 14 -32.44 8.72 24.21
CA GLY A 14 -33.61 9.42 23.66
C GLY A 14 -33.45 9.86 22.20
N LEU A 15 -32.22 9.91 21.68
CA LEU A 15 -31.96 10.24 20.28
C LEU A 15 -31.87 8.99 19.40
N LEU A 16 -32.89 8.78 18.56
CA LEU A 16 -32.95 7.65 17.65
C LEU A 16 -32.10 7.87 16.39
N TRP A 17 -30.89 7.32 16.39
CA TRP A 17 -30.06 7.20 15.19
C TRP A 17 -30.44 5.95 14.40
N LYS A 18 -31.40 6.07 13.46
CA LYS A 18 -31.91 4.94 12.65
C LYS A 18 -30.90 4.46 11.60
N ILE A 19 -29.87 3.76 12.05
CA ILE A 19 -28.82 3.16 11.22
C ILE A 19 -28.91 1.64 11.32
N PRO A 20 -29.32 0.92 10.26
CA PRO A 20 -29.49 -0.52 10.30
C PRO A 20 -28.16 -1.23 10.59
N TRP A 21 -28.21 -2.42 11.17
CA TRP A 21 -27.00 -3.20 11.46
C TRP A 21 -26.37 -3.82 10.20
N ARG A 22 -27.16 -3.99 9.14
CA ARG A 22 -26.80 -4.58 7.85
C ARG A 22 -27.02 -3.59 6.71
N ILE A 23 -26.19 -3.74 5.68
CA ILE A 23 -26.21 -2.94 4.46
C ILE A 23 -27.20 -3.53 3.43
N SER A 24 -27.91 -2.69 2.70
CA SER A 24 -28.87 -3.14 1.67
C SER A 24 -28.17 -3.64 0.39
N ARG A 25 -28.87 -4.44 -0.45
CA ARG A 25 -28.32 -4.95 -1.72
C ARG A 25 -27.80 -3.84 -2.64
N HIS A 26 -28.50 -2.72 -2.71
CA HIS A 26 -28.13 -1.59 -3.55
C HIS A 26 -26.90 -0.86 -2.99
N GLN A 27 -26.81 -0.73 -1.67
CA GLN A 27 -25.61 -0.18 -1.02
C GLN A 27 -24.40 -1.10 -1.21
N LYS A 28 -24.56 -2.44 -1.17
CA LYS A 28 -23.50 -3.40 -1.51
C LYS A 28 -23.02 -3.23 -2.95
N ALA A 29 -23.95 -3.13 -3.91
CA ALA A 29 -23.61 -2.89 -5.32
C ALA A 29 -22.82 -1.59 -5.51
N ARG A 30 -23.28 -0.48 -4.93
CA ARG A 30 -22.56 0.80 -4.97
C ARG A 30 -21.20 0.76 -4.27
N HIS A 31 -21.08 -0.02 -3.20
CA HIS A 31 -19.80 -0.18 -2.52
C HIS A 31 -18.79 -0.92 -3.39
N ARG A 32 -19.19 -2.04 -4.02
CA ARG A 32 -18.34 -2.75 -4.99
C ARG A 32 -17.91 -1.85 -6.15
N GLN A 33 -18.82 -1.05 -6.69
CA GLN A 33 -18.49 -0.07 -7.73
C GLN A 33 -17.46 0.96 -7.25
N ARG A 34 -17.55 1.45 -6.01
CA ARG A 34 -16.55 2.36 -5.44
C ARG A 34 -15.18 1.71 -5.28
N LEU A 35 -15.13 0.46 -4.81
CA LEU A 35 -13.87 -0.30 -4.70
C LEU A 35 -13.21 -0.45 -6.07
N ARG A 36 -13.96 -0.93 -7.07
CA ARG A 36 -13.48 -1.04 -8.47
C ARG A 36 -13.05 0.29 -9.06
N ARG A 37 -13.76 1.38 -8.74
CA ARG A 37 -13.39 2.71 -9.24
C ARG A 37 -12.03 3.15 -8.70
N VAL A 38 -11.73 2.87 -7.43
CA VAL A 38 -10.40 3.15 -6.86
C VAL A 38 -9.35 2.28 -7.54
N ASP A 39 -9.64 0.99 -7.78
CA ASP A 39 -8.74 0.08 -8.50
C ASP A 39 -8.40 0.60 -9.90
N ASN A 40 -9.42 1.03 -10.65
CA ASN A 40 -9.25 1.60 -11.98
C ASN A 40 -8.40 2.88 -11.95
N VAL A 41 -8.55 3.73 -10.93
CA VAL A 41 -7.73 4.95 -10.79
C VAL A 41 -6.27 4.57 -10.60
N VAL A 42 -5.98 3.60 -9.74
CA VAL A 42 -4.61 3.13 -9.49
C VAL A 42 -4.02 2.51 -10.75
N SER A 43 -4.76 1.68 -11.48
CA SER A 43 -4.27 1.08 -12.73
C SER A 43 -4.01 2.14 -13.82
N VAL A 44 -4.85 3.18 -13.91
CA VAL A 44 -4.65 4.26 -14.88
C VAL A 44 -3.40 5.06 -14.53
N LEU A 45 -3.21 5.41 -13.26
CA LEU A 45 -2.01 6.12 -12.80
C LEU A 45 -0.74 5.32 -13.04
N ASP A 46 -0.78 4.03 -12.75
CA ASP A 46 0.33 3.11 -12.98
C ASP A 46 0.76 3.07 -14.45
N ASN A 47 -0.19 2.79 -15.34
CA ASN A 47 0.06 2.75 -16.78
C ASN A 47 0.56 4.11 -17.33
N ALA A 48 -0.01 5.22 -16.83
CA ALA A 48 0.38 6.56 -17.25
C ALA A 48 1.82 6.89 -16.86
N LEU A 49 2.23 6.54 -15.63
CA LEU A 49 3.59 6.77 -15.14
C LEU A 49 4.61 5.90 -15.90
N GLN A 50 4.31 4.62 -16.13
CA GLN A 50 5.17 3.74 -16.93
C GLN A 50 5.38 4.29 -18.35
N ARG A 51 4.31 4.78 -18.99
CA ARG A 51 4.39 5.41 -20.30
C ARG A 51 5.23 6.70 -20.27
N GLN A 52 5.06 7.53 -19.25
CA GLN A 52 5.83 8.76 -19.09
C GLN A 52 7.32 8.46 -18.91
N ALA A 53 7.66 7.46 -18.09
CA ALA A 53 9.04 7.02 -17.90
C ALA A 53 9.65 6.55 -19.24
N GLY A 54 8.94 5.72 -20.00
CA GLY A 54 9.37 5.29 -21.34
C GLY A 54 9.57 6.44 -22.32
N MET A 55 8.65 7.41 -22.34
CA MET A 55 8.78 8.62 -23.17
C MET A 55 10.00 9.47 -22.79
N SER A 56 10.28 9.62 -21.49
CA SER A 56 11.45 10.39 -21.02
C SER A 56 12.77 9.70 -21.38
N ALA A 57 12.83 8.36 -21.31
CA ALA A 57 13.99 7.59 -21.72
C ALA A 57 14.27 7.73 -23.23
N LEU A 58 13.22 7.75 -24.07
CA LEU A 58 13.35 7.99 -25.51
C LEU A 58 13.88 9.39 -25.83
N GLN A 59 13.43 10.42 -25.11
CA GLN A 59 13.94 11.79 -25.27
C GLN A 59 15.42 11.90 -24.87
N ALA A 60 15.83 11.25 -23.78
CA ALA A 60 17.22 11.24 -23.33
C ALA A 60 18.18 10.58 -24.34
N GLN A 61 17.73 9.55 -25.06
CA GLN A 61 18.55 8.91 -26.10
C GLN A 61 18.74 9.79 -27.34
N GLN A 62 17.82 10.71 -27.63
CA GLN A 62 17.91 11.61 -28.79
C GLN A 62 18.89 12.77 -28.55
N SER A 63 18.98 13.31 -27.33
CA SER A 63 19.95 14.37 -27.00
C SER A 63 21.40 13.87 -27.01
N THR A 64 21.65 12.63 -26.59
CA THR A 64 23.01 12.02 -26.65
C THR A 64 23.53 11.77 -28.06
N ARG A 65 22.68 11.79 -29.09
CA ARG A 65 23.11 11.63 -30.49
C ARG A 65 23.63 12.93 -31.12
N THR A 66 23.33 14.08 -30.53
CA THR A 66 23.70 15.39 -31.11
C THR A 66 25.01 15.95 -30.54
N GLU A 67 25.46 15.48 -29.39
CA GLU A 67 26.76 15.85 -28.80
C GLU A 67 27.63 14.60 -28.66
N GLN A 68 28.43 14.30 -29.68
CA GLN A 68 29.62 13.47 -29.52
C GLN A 68 30.82 14.40 -29.23
N PRO A 69 31.17 14.69 -27.97
CA PRO A 69 32.53 15.08 -27.67
C PRO A 69 33.44 13.87 -27.93
N ALA A 70 34.57 14.11 -28.60
CA ALA A 70 35.52 13.08 -29.02
C ALA A 70 35.77 12.03 -27.92
N GLN A 71 35.54 10.75 -28.25
CA GLN A 71 35.75 9.62 -27.37
C GLN A 71 37.25 9.49 -27.06
N VAL A 72 37.66 9.96 -25.89
CA VAL A 72 38.92 9.53 -25.26
C VAL A 72 38.66 8.11 -24.72
N PRO A 73 39.45 7.08 -25.07
CA PRO A 73 39.17 5.71 -24.65
C PRO A 73 39.62 5.47 -23.21
N HIS A 74 38.83 5.88 -22.22
CA HIS A 74 39.08 5.53 -20.81
C HIS A 74 38.46 4.16 -20.47
N ASN A 75 39.04 3.11 -21.07
CA ASN A 75 38.73 1.71 -20.71
C ASN A 75 39.72 1.15 -19.67
N GLU A 76 40.61 1.97 -19.11
CA GLU A 76 41.65 1.51 -18.19
C GLU A 76 41.11 1.02 -16.84
N LEU A 77 39.94 1.53 -16.42
CA LEU A 77 39.32 1.21 -15.14
C LEU A 77 38.68 -0.19 -15.10
N SER A 78 38.35 -0.80 -16.25
CA SER A 78 37.80 -2.16 -16.30
C SER A 78 38.87 -3.24 -16.21
N HIS A 79 40.10 -2.91 -16.61
CA HIS A 79 41.23 -3.84 -16.66
C HIS A 79 42.16 -3.75 -15.44
N THR A 80 42.13 -2.65 -14.71
CA THR A 80 42.91 -2.49 -13.48
C THR A 80 42.15 -3.03 -12.26
N PRO A 81 42.80 -3.75 -11.33
CA PRO A 81 42.15 -4.30 -10.14
C PRO A 81 41.58 -3.21 -9.20
N GLU A 82 42.19 -2.04 -9.15
CA GLU A 82 41.68 -0.84 -8.46
C GLU A 82 40.41 -0.29 -9.13
N GLY A 83 40.41 -0.21 -10.46
CA GLY A 83 39.22 0.21 -11.20
C GLY A 83 38.08 -0.82 -11.09
N LEU A 84 38.40 -2.12 -11.05
CA LEU A 84 37.42 -3.18 -10.79
C LEU A 84 36.82 -3.07 -9.38
N ARG A 85 37.61 -2.66 -8.37
CA ARG A 85 37.12 -2.36 -7.02
C ARG A 85 36.20 -1.14 -6.97
N MET A 86 36.51 -0.10 -7.75
CA MET A 86 35.69 1.12 -7.86
C MET A 86 34.36 0.85 -8.57
N LEU A 87 34.37 -0.06 -9.56
CA LEU A 87 33.17 -0.48 -10.31
C LEU A 87 32.35 -1.53 -9.56
N ALA A 88 32.96 -2.27 -8.63
CA ALA A 88 32.25 -3.25 -7.83
C ALA A 88 31.24 -2.55 -6.91
N PRO A 89 29.98 -3.00 -6.87
CA PRO A 89 29.02 -2.47 -5.91
C PRO A 89 29.54 -2.73 -4.50
N ASP A 90 29.65 -1.68 -3.68
CA ASP A 90 30.12 -1.80 -2.28
C ASP A 90 29.29 -2.83 -1.51
N THR A 91 29.83 -4.03 -1.40
CA THR A 91 29.17 -5.18 -0.74
C THR A 91 28.93 -4.93 0.75
N ASN A 92 29.58 -3.90 1.32
CA ASN A 92 29.53 -3.54 2.73
C ASN A 92 28.66 -2.31 3.06
N LYS A 93 28.07 -1.63 2.07
CA LYS A 93 27.20 -0.45 2.33
C LYS A 93 26.07 -0.77 3.32
N ASP A 94 25.44 -1.94 3.16
CA ASP A 94 24.38 -2.42 4.07
C ASP A 94 24.88 -2.61 5.51
N VAL A 95 26.13 -3.05 5.69
CA VAL A 95 26.74 -3.25 7.01
C VAL A 95 27.11 -1.89 7.63
N ALA A 96 27.58 -0.93 6.83
CA ALA A 96 27.90 0.43 7.29
C ALA A 96 26.64 1.20 7.72
N ASP A 97 25.55 1.12 6.94
CA ASP A 97 24.27 1.77 7.26
C ASP A 97 23.65 1.24 8.56
N ARG A 98 23.82 -0.06 8.84
CA ARG A 98 23.41 -0.70 10.11
C ARG A 98 24.23 -0.21 11.31
N ARG A 99 25.53 0.08 11.14
CA ARG A 99 26.40 0.59 12.21
C ARG A 99 26.08 2.04 12.57
N HIS A 100 25.70 2.86 11.58
CA HIS A 100 25.42 4.28 11.78
C HIS A 100 23.96 4.59 12.12
N GLY A 101 23.08 3.58 12.16
CA GLY A 101 21.65 3.75 12.44
C GLY A 101 20.90 4.60 11.40
N LYS A 102 21.52 4.86 10.24
CA LYS A 102 20.99 5.66 9.13
C LYS A 102 20.45 4.78 7.98
N GLY A 103 20.14 3.52 8.26
CA GLY A 103 19.51 2.63 7.30
C GLY A 103 18.06 3.00 6.96
N ALA A 104 17.54 2.40 5.90
CA ALA A 104 16.15 2.56 5.49
C ALA A 104 15.19 2.19 6.62
N LYS A 105 14.14 3.00 6.82
CA LYS A 105 13.14 2.77 7.88
C LYS A 105 12.26 1.57 7.50
N LYS A 106 11.61 0.97 8.50
CA LYS A 106 10.67 -0.17 8.28
C LYS A 106 9.64 0.09 7.17
N GLY A 107 9.15 1.32 7.01
CA GLY A 107 8.18 1.70 5.98
C GLY A 107 8.75 1.97 4.58
N ASP A 108 10.07 1.97 4.42
CA ASP A 108 10.73 2.13 3.12
C ASP A 108 10.84 0.80 2.34
N TYR A 109 10.55 -0.32 2.99
CA TYR A 109 10.55 -1.64 2.39
C TYR A 109 9.19 -1.95 1.75
N VAL A 110 9.22 -2.74 0.69
CA VAL A 110 8.01 -3.33 0.12
C VAL A 110 7.40 -4.27 1.17
N PRO A 111 6.11 -4.12 1.52
CA PRO A 111 5.47 -5.00 2.49
C PRO A 111 5.28 -6.39 1.89
N GLU A 112 5.73 -7.41 2.61
CA GLU A 112 5.57 -8.82 2.26
C GLU A 112 4.61 -9.47 3.26
N GLN A 113 3.81 -10.42 2.80
CA GLN A 113 2.87 -11.14 3.65
C GLN A 113 3.55 -12.39 4.23
N ASN A 114 3.63 -12.46 5.56
CA ASN A 114 3.98 -13.71 6.24
C ASN A 114 2.90 -14.79 6.00
N PRO A 115 3.20 -16.08 6.19
CA PRO A 115 2.21 -17.17 6.07
C PRO A 115 1.00 -17.02 7.02
N VAL A 116 1.15 -16.20 8.07
CA VAL A 116 0.08 -15.87 9.05
C VAL A 116 -0.75 -14.65 8.59
N GLY A 117 -0.46 -14.06 7.44
CA GLY A 117 -1.13 -12.86 6.92
C GLY A 117 -0.74 -11.57 7.64
N ILE A 118 0.41 -11.56 8.31
CA ILE A 118 0.97 -10.36 8.98
C ILE A 118 1.93 -9.66 8.03
N GLU A 119 1.74 -8.35 7.85
CA GLU A 119 2.64 -7.52 7.06
C GLU A 119 4.00 -7.38 7.75
N VAL A 120 5.05 -7.84 7.07
CA VAL A 120 6.44 -7.73 7.50
C VAL A 120 7.23 -6.97 6.45
N PRO A 121 8.19 -6.11 6.83
CA PRO A 121 9.06 -5.45 5.86
C PRO A 121 9.78 -6.52 5.03
N GLY A 122 9.60 -6.47 3.72
CA GLY A 122 10.30 -7.31 2.77
C GLY A 122 11.78 -6.97 2.68
N LYS A 123 12.47 -7.62 1.74
CA LYS A 123 13.92 -7.42 1.53
C LYS A 123 14.23 -6.28 0.57
N ARG A 124 13.30 -5.95 -0.33
CA ARG A 124 13.48 -4.91 -1.37
C ARG A 124 12.98 -3.56 -0.87
N LEU A 125 13.68 -2.49 -1.25
CA LEU A 125 13.24 -1.13 -0.97
C LEU A 125 12.20 -0.69 -2.01
N LEU A 126 11.19 0.02 -1.53
CA LEU A 126 10.12 0.57 -2.33
C LEU A 126 10.62 1.60 -3.35
N ARG A 127 11.75 2.27 -3.06
CA ARG A 127 12.40 3.20 -3.98
C ARG A 127 12.99 2.49 -5.20
N ASP A 128 13.57 1.31 -5.00
CA ASP A 128 14.28 0.58 -6.03
C ASP A 128 13.25 -0.05 -6.98
N VAL A 129 12.19 -0.65 -6.41
CA VAL A 129 11.05 -1.19 -7.16
C VAL A 129 10.30 -0.10 -7.94
N ALA A 130 10.07 1.07 -7.34
CA ALA A 130 9.46 2.19 -8.06
C ALA A 130 10.35 2.70 -9.20
N ALA A 131 11.67 2.70 -9.05
CA ALA A 131 12.61 3.07 -10.11
C ALA A 131 12.62 2.04 -11.25
N GLU A 132 12.62 0.74 -10.93
CA GLU A 132 12.54 -0.35 -11.90
C GLU A 132 11.25 -0.27 -12.76
N HIS A 133 10.11 0.00 -12.13
CA HIS A 133 8.84 0.13 -12.83
C HIS A 133 8.62 1.51 -13.46
N GLY A 134 9.43 2.53 -13.15
CA GLY A 134 9.17 3.90 -13.57
C GLY A 134 7.90 4.50 -12.96
N THR A 135 7.54 4.08 -11.74
CA THR A 135 6.31 4.46 -11.03
C THR A 135 6.62 5.22 -9.74
N THR A 136 5.60 5.41 -8.87
CA THR A 136 5.78 6.06 -7.57
C THR A 136 5.73 5.07 -6.43
N LYS A 137 6.51 5.32 -5.38
CA LYS A 137 6.55 4.51 -4.15
C LYS A 137 5.14 4.24 -3.58
N LEU A 138 4.27 5.24 -3.59
CA LEU A 138 2.92 5.12 -3.04
C LEU A 138 2.04 4.14 -3.81
N ILE A 139 2.18 4.09 -5.14
CA ILE A 139 1.43 3.15 -5.99
C ILE A 139 1.93 1.73 -5.75
N GLU A 140 3.25 1.52 -5.72
CA GLU A 140 3.82 0.19 -5.45
C GLU A 140 3.45 -0.33 -4.06
N ARG A 141 3.47 0.56 -3.06
CA ARG A 141 3.02 0.23 -1.72
C ARG A 141 1.53 -0.12 -1.71
N TRP A 142 0.71 0.67 -2.38
CA TRP A 142 -0.72 0.41 -2.48
C TRP A 142 -0.99 -0.95 -3.12
N LYS A 143 -0.31 -1.30 -4.21
CA LYS A 143 -0.45 -2.61 -4.87
C LYS A 143 -0.05 -3.77 -3.96
N ALA A 144 0.98 -3.60 -3.14
CA ALA A 144 1.44 -4.63 -2.21
C ALA A 144 0.51 -4.81 -1.00
N GLU A 145 -0.03 -3.72 -0.44
CA GLU A 145 -0.87 -3.76 0.77
C GLU A 145 -2.36 -3.96 0.46
N MET A 146 -2.91 -3.30 -0.56
CA MET A 146 -4.35 -3.16 -0.75
C MET A 146 -4.89 -4.16 -1.78
N PRO A 147 -5.70 -5.17 -1.39
CA PRO A 147 -6.26 -6.15 -2.31
C PRO A 147 -7.30 -5.53 -3.24
N THR A 148 -7.44 -6.06 -4.46
CA THR A 148 -8.45 -5.60 -5.43
C THR A 148 -9.87 -6.03 -5.03
N GLU A 149 -10.91 -5.40 -5.59
CA GLU A 149 -12.29 -5.83 -5.30
C GLU A 149 -12.54 -7.31 -5.64
N GLY A 150 -11.85 -7.86 -6.64
CA GLY A 150 -11.99 -9.27 -7.03
C GLY A 150 -11.40 -10.23 -5.99
N GLU A 151 -10.23 -9.90 -5.44
CA GLU A 151 -9.51 -10.70 -4.44
C GLU A 151 -10.18 -10.64 -3.05
N MET A 152 -10.87 -9.55 -2.74
CA MET A 152 -11.49 -9.36 -1.42
C MET A 152 -12.61 -10.39 -1.16
N LEU A 153 -12.57 -10.96 0.05
CA LEU A 153 -13.67 -11.77 0.58
C LEU A 153 -14.95 -10.95 0.73
N ALA A 154 -16.11 -11.58 0.51
CA ALA A 154 -17.40 -10.91 0.70
C ALA A 154 -17.59 -10.39 2.14
N LYS A 155 -16.97 -11.04 3.14
CA LYS A 155 -16.99 -10.61 4.54
C LYS A 155 -16.31 -9.25 4.70
N ASP A 156 -15.10 -9.08 4.17
CA ASP A 156 -14.30 -7.86 4.33
C ASP A 156 -14.78 -6.69 3.46
N LYS A 157 -15.49 -6.98 2.36
CA LYS A 157 -16.19 -5.94 1.58
C LYS A 157 -17.26 -5.21 2.39
N TYR A 158 -17.98 -5.90 3.27
CA TYR A 158 -19.17 -5.32 3.91
C TYR A 158 -19.02 -5.12 5.41
N THR A 159 -17.95 -5.66 6.00
CA THR A 159 -17.68 -5.58 7.42
C THR A 159 -16.23 -5.22 7.69
N MET A 160 -16.03 -4.46 8.76
CA MET A 160 -14.72 -4.08 9.29
C MET A 160 -14.56 -4.66 10.69
N PHE A 161 -13.31 -4.76 11.13
CA PHE A 161 -12.99 -5.10 12.52
C PHE A 161 -13.43 -3.98 13.49
N ASP A 162 -14.07 -4.35 14.60
CA ASP A 162 -14.32 -3.46 15.74
C ASP A 162 -14.09 -4.23 17.04
N LYS A 163 -13.06 -3.85 17.81
CA LYS A 163 -12.66 -4.51 19.06
C LYS A 163 -13.78 -4.54 20.10
N LYS A 164 -14.70 -3.57 20.07
CA LYS A 164 -15.74 -3.38 21.10
C LYS A 164 -17.02 -4.18 20.84
N VAL A 165 -17.18 -4.72 19.63
CA VAL A 165 -18.40 -5.43 19.23
C VAL A 165 -18.21 -6.93 19.43
N ARG A 166 -19.23 -7.62 19.96
CA ARG A 166 -19.24 -9.08 20.05
C ARG A 166 -19.05 -9.70 18.66
N GLY A 167 -18.09 -10.61 18.53
CA GLY A 167 -17.72 -11.21 17.24
C GLY A 167 -16.82 -10.33 16.36
N TYR A 168 -16.29 -9.23 16.91
CA TYR A 168 -15.22 -8.42 16.32
C TYR A 168 -15.49 -7.88 14.92
N ARG A 169 -16.77 -7.72 14.56
CA ARG A 169 -17.20 -7.27 13.23
C ARG A 169 -18.32 -6.26 13.30
N LYS A 170 -18.20 -5.23 12.46
CA LYS A 170 -19.18 -4.15 12.30
C LYS A 170 -19.40 -3.87 10.83
N GLY A 171 -20.62 -3.51 10.44
CA GLY A 171 -20.90 -3.09 9.06
C GLY A 171 -20.08 -1.86 8.66
N VAL A 172 -19.44 -1.91 7.49
CA VAL A 172 -18.57 -0.82 6.99
C VAL A 172 -19.32 0.51 6.83
N HIS A 173 -20.64 0.46 6.62
CA HIS A 173 -21.49 1.65 6.51
C HIS A 173 -21.66 2.44 7.81
N LYS A 174 -21.17 1.89 8.94
CA LYS A 174 -21.10 2.59 10.22
C LYS A 174 -19.79 3.36 10.39
N LEU A 175 -18.82 3.22 9.49
CA LEU A 175 -17.58 3.99 9.50
C LEU A 175 -17.89 5.45 9.11
N PRO A 176 -17.37 6.46 9.85
CA PRO A 176 -17.49 7.85 9.43
C PRO A 176 -16.92 8.05 8.03
N LYS A 177 -17.71 8.66 7.13
CA LYS A 177 -17.31 8.93 5.74
C LYS A 177 -16.87 7.67 4.96
N TRP A 178 -17.44 6.50 5.27
CA TRP A 178 -17.13 5.21 4.61
C TRP A 178 -17.26 5.19 3.08
N THR A 179 -17.96 6.14 2.48
CA THR A 179 -18.06 6.26 1.02
C THR A 179 -16.82 6.88 0.38
N ARG A 180 -15.98 7.56 1.15
CA ARG A 180 -14.75 8.24 0.70
C ARG A 180 -13.48 7.59 1.25
N VAL A 181 -13.57 6.96 2.42
CA VAL A 181 -12.46 6.24 3.05
C VAL A 181 -12.32 4.84 2.44
N SER A 182 -11.10 4.46 2.08
CA SER A 182 -10.75 3.13 1.59
C SER A 182 -10.37 2.20 2.75
N GLN A 183 -11.34 1.46 3.28
CA GLN A 183 -11.08 0.36 4.22
C GLN A 183 -11.13 -0.98 3.48
N ARG A 184 -10.01 -1.70 3.42
CA ARG A 184 -9.92 -3.03 2.77
C ARG A 184 -9.31 -4.10 3.65
N LEU A 185 -8.34 -3.72 4.48
CA LEU A 185 -7.63 -4.63 5.36
C LEU A 185 -8.31 -4.73 6.74
N ASN A 186 -8.33 -5.94 7.28
CA ASN A 186 -8.75 -6.25 8.65
C ASN A 186 -7.61 -7.03 9.32
N PRO A 187 -7.42 -6.92 10.65
CA PRO A 187 -6.38 -7.67 11.34
C PRO A 187 -6.59 -9.18 11.16
N PRO A 188 -5.51 -9.96 10.93
CA PRO A 188 -5.60 -11.39 10.71
C PRO A 188 -6.15 -12.11 11.95
N GLY A 189 -6.94 -13.15 11.73
CA GLY A 189 -7.54 -13.96 12.80
C GLY A 189 -8.86 -13.43 13.38
N PHE A 190 -9.34 -12.26 12.94
CA PHE A 190 -10.63 -11.70 13.33
C PHE A 190 -11.61 -11.70 12.16
#